data_AF-A0A349ZSP6-F1
#
_entry.id   AF-A0A349ZSP6-F1
#
_cell.length_a   1.000
_cell.length_b   1.000
_cell.length_c   1.000
_cell.angle_alpha   90.00
_cell.angle_beta   90.00
_cell.angle_gamma   90.00
#
_symmetry.space_group_name_H-M   'P 1'
#
loop_
_entity.id
_entity.type
_entity.pdbx_description
1 polymer ?
#
loop_
_entity_poly.entity_id
_entity_poly.type
_entity_poly.pdbx_seq_one_letter_code
_entity_poly.pdbx_strand_id
1 'polypeptide(L)' 'MLNYKRYRKNPVLKYPEREWCDKEIEKAPIWCSVDLRDGNQALIDPMIVEEKIEFFQLLVKLGFKEIEIG' A
#
# COMPACT_ATOMS: atom_id res chain seq x y z
N MET A 1 -27.40 -20.76 -3.37
CA MET A 1 -26.56 -21.40 -2.33
C MET A 1 -25.12 -20.93 -2.54
N LEU A 2 -24.45 -20.39 -1.52
CA LEU A 2 -23.04 -19.97 -1.63
C LEU A 2 -22.12 -21.17 -1.84
N ASN A 3 -21.23 -21.12 -2.84
CA ASN A 3 -20.28 -22.20 -3.13
C ASN A 3 -18.98 -22.05 -2.32
N TYR A 4 -19.11 -22.14 -0.99
CA TYR A 4 -18.00 -21.95 -0.06
C TYR A 4 -16.87 -22.99 -0.23
N LYS A 5 -17.15 -24.14 -0.86
CA LYS A 5 -16.17 -25.20 -1.14
C LYS A 5 -15.01 -24.77 -2.05
N ARG A 6 -15.16 -23.65 -2.78
CA ARG A 6 -14.10 -23.07 -3.62
C ARG A 6 -13.04 -22.31 -2.82
N TYR A 7 -13.32 -21.98 -1.57
CA TYR A 7 -12.43 -21.21 -0.71
C TYR A 7 -11.84 -22.12 0.37
N ARG A 8 -10.55 -21.94 0.65
CA ARG A 8 -9.85 -22.67 1.70
C ARG A 8 -9.46 -21.70 2.81
N LYS A 9 -9.47 -22.20 4.05
CA LYS A 9 -9.01 -21.44 5.20
C LYS A 9 -7.51 -21.13 5.05
N ASN A 10 -7.12 -19.89 5.32
CA ASN A 10 -5.72 -19.51 5.38
C ASN A 10 -5.04 -20.24 6.56
N PRO A 11 -3.86 -20.87 6.38
CA PRO A 11 -3.19 -21.60 7.45
C PRO A 11 -2.81 -20.65 8.60
N VAL A 12 -2.92 -21.15 9.83
CA VAL A 12 -2.52 -20.39 11.03
C VAL A 12 -1.03 -20.63 11.28
N LEU A 13 -0.23 -19.58 11.21
CA LEU A 13 1.18 -19.62 11.56
C LEU A 13 1.33 -19.55 13.09
N LYS A 14 1.95 -20.57 13.71
CA LYS A 14 2.35 -20.50 15.12
C LYS A 14 3.70 -19.79 15.21
N TYR A 15 3.69 -18.61 15.82
CA TYR A 15 4.90 -17.85 16.10
C TYR A 15 4.82 -17.36 17.56
N PRO A 16 5.20 -18.23 18.53
CA PRO A 16 5.02 -17.94 19.96
C PRO A 16 5.96 -16.82 20.44
N GLU A 17 7.18 -16.75 19.90
CA GLU A 17 8.17 -15.69 20.11
C GLU A 17 7.83 -14.33 19.43
N ARG A 18 6.57 -14.09 19.06
CA ARG A 18 6.16 -12.77 18.55
C ARG A 18 6.19 -11.72 19.66
N GLU A 19 6.78 -10.58 19.38
CA GLU A 19 6.86 -9.47 20.34
C GLU A 19 6.03 -8.25 19.94
N TRP A 20 5.49 -8.22 18.70
CA TRP A 20 4.79 -7.05 18.19
C TRP A 20 3.48 -6.75 18.93
N CYS A 21 2.91 -7.72 19.65
CA CYS A 21 1.68 -7.55 20.43
C CYS A 21 1.87 -6.63 21.65
N ASP A 22 3.10 -6.53 22.17
CA ASP A 22 3.42 -5.77 23.38
C ASP A 22 4.17 -4.46 23.08
N LYS A 23 4.31 -4.09 21.80
CA LYS A 23 5.06 -2.91 21.36
C LYS A 23 4.11 -1.81 20.89
N GLU A 24 4.40 -0.57 21.28
CA GLU A 24 3.74 0.62 20.76
C GLU A 24 4.59 1.27 19.66
N ILE A 25 3.93 1.96 18.72
CA ILE A 25 4.61 2.67 17.63
C ILE A 25 5.08 4.02 18.15
N GLU A 26 6.39 4.21 18.26
CA GLU A 26 6.98 5.45 18.80
C GLU A 26 7.43 6.46 17.72
N LYS A 27 7.56 6.01 16.47
CA LYS A 27 8.07 6.85 15.37
C LYS A 27 7.36 6.51 14.07
N ALA A 28 7.26 7.51 13.19
CA ALA A 28 6.79 7.30 11.83
C ALA A 28 7.75 6.35 11.08
N PRO A 29 7.22 5.41 10.28
CA PRO A 29 8.04 4.64 9.37
C PRO A 29 8.55 5.50 8.21
N ILE A 30 9.44 4.93 7.40
CA ILE A 30 9.70 5.47 6.07
C ILE A 30 8.47 5.17 5.21
N TRP A 31 7.91 6.21 4.60
CA TRP A 31 6.75 6.09 3.74
C TRP A 31 7.18 6.03 2.28
N CYS A 32 6.69 5.00 1.58
CA CYS A 32 6.76 4.88 0.12
C CYS A 32 5.36 4.98 -0.45
N SER A 33 5.12 5.98 -1.29
CA SER A 33 3.86 6.14 -2.04
C SER A 33 3.96 5.36 -3.35
N VAL A 34 2.96 4.53 -3.64
CA VAL A 34 2.88 3.70 -4.87
C VAL A 34 1.79 4.18 -5.82
N ASP A 35 1.25 5.36 -5.57
CA ASP A 35 0.04 5.87 -6.19
C ASP A 35 0.19 6.06 -7.71
N LEU A 36 1.39 6.45 -8.20
CA LEU A 36 1.65 6.68 -9.63
C LEU A 36 1.85 5.39 -10.43
N ARG A 37 2.07 4.24 -9.77
CA ARG A 37 2.22 2.92 -10.41
C ARG A 37 1.05 2.00 -10.06
N ASP A 38 1.00 1.50 -8.82
CA ASP A 38 -0.01 0.52 -8.39
C ASP A 38 -1.40 1.14 -8.33
N GLY A 39 -1.49 2.36 -7.76
CA GLY A 39 -2.73 3.12 -7.73
C GLY A 39 -3.23 3.43 -9.15
N ASN A 40 -2.35 3.95 -10.00
CA ASN A 40 -2.66 4.28 -11.38
C ASN A 40 -3.10 3.05 -12.21
N GLN A 41 -2.53 1.86 -11.96
CA GLN A 41 -2.91 0.61 -12.64
C GLN A 41 -4.33 0.13 -12.26
N ALA A 42 -4.83 0.51 -11.10
CA ALA A 42 -6.16 0.14 -10.63
C ALA A 42 -7.28 1.05 -11.15
N LEU A 43 -6.95 2.18 -11.78
CA LEU A 43 -7.94 3.11 -12.35
C LEU A 43 -8.56 2.55 -13.63
N ILE A 44 -9.86 2.83 -13.83
CA ILE A 44 -10.57 2.51 -15.08
C ILE A 44 -9.95 3.31 -16.23
N ASP A 45 -9.77 4.61 -16.00
CA ASP A 45 -9.07 5.54 -16.89
C ASP A 45 -7.73 5.92 -16.24
N PRO A 46 -6.59 5.46 -16.77
CA PRO A 46 -5.29 5.79 -16.23
C PRO A 46 -5.00 7.29 -16.29
N MET A 47 -4.23 7.79 -15.33
CA MET A 47 -3.80 9.19 -15.29
C MET A 47 -3.02 9.58 -16.55
N ILE A 48 -3.36 10.75 -17.08
CA ILE A 48 -2.54 11.39 -18.12
C ILE A 48 -1.25 11.98 -17.50
N VAL A 49 -0.31 12.40 -18.35
CA VAL A 49 1.00 12.88 -17.91
C VAL A 49 0.87 14.07 -16.96
N GLU A 50 -0.05 14.99 -17.26
CA GLU A 50 -0.30 16.20 -16.48
C GLU A 50 -0.80 15.86 -15.06
N GLU A 51 -1.74 14.92 -14.95
CA GLU A 51 -2.27 14.44 -13.67
C GLU A 51 -1.20 13.71 -12.85
N LYS A 52 -0.35 12.91 -13.51
CA LYS A 52 0.79 12.27 -12.85
C LYS A 52 1.78 13.28 -12.29
N ILE A 53 2.08 14.34 -13.02
CA ILE A 53 2.97 15.41 -12.57
C ILE A 53 2.34 16.18 -11.40
N GLU A 54 1.06 16.52 -11.49
CA GLU A 54 0.34 17.20 -10.41
C GLU A 54 0.37 16.36 -9.12
N PHE A 55 0.07 15.07 -9.23
CA PHE A 55 0.03 14.20 -8.06
C PHE A 55 1.43 13.94 -7.49
N PHE A 56 2.44 13.77 -8.35
CA PHE A 56 3.84 13.70 -7.90
C PHE A 56 4.24 14.95 -7.09
N GLN A 57 3.91 16.14 -7.58
CA GLN A 57 4.19 17.39 -6.87
C GLN A 57 3.48 17.47 -5.52
N LEU A 58 2.24 16.99 -5.44
CA LEU A 58 1.50 16.89 -4.18
C LEU A 58 2.21 15.97 -3.18
N LEU A 59 2.63 14.77 -3.61
CA LEU A 59 3.34 13.80 -2.76
C LEU A 59 4.67 14.37 -2.24
N VAL A 60 5.43 15.05 -3.11
CA VAL A 60 6.65 15.76 -2.73
C VAL A 60 6.35 16.86 -1.70
N LYS A 61 5.29 17.66 -1.91
CA LYS A 61 4.86 18.72 -0.98
C LYS A 61 4.43 18.18 0.39
N LEU A 62 3.79 17.00 0.43
CA LEU A 62 3.43 16.31 1.67
C LEU A 62 4.64 15.73 2.41
N GLY A 63 5.79 15.63 1.75
CA GLY A 63 7.05 15.24 2.38
C GLY A 63 7.43 13.77 2.13
N PHE A 64 6.75 13.06 1.24
CA PHE A 64 7.18 11.72 0.82
C PHE A 64 8.60 11.77 0.26
N LYS A 65 9.42 10.81 0.67
CA LYS A 65 10.82 10.68 0.24
C LYS A 65 11.03 9.49 -0.69
N GLU A 66 10.12 8.52 -0.67
CA GLU A 66 10.09 7.40 -1.58
C GLU A 66 8.74 7.42 -2.31
N ILE A 67 8.78 7.43 -3.65
CA ILE A 67 7.61 7.47 -4.54
C ILE A 67 7.89 6.54 -5.73
N GLU A 68 7.05 5.53 -5.96
CA GLU A 68 7.08 4.65 -7.13
C GLU A 68 6.38 5.35 -8.31
N ILE A 69 7.09 5.57 -9.41
CA ILE A 69 6.62 6.41 -10.53
C ILE A 69 6.14 5.63 -11.77
N GLY A 70 6.33 4.31 -11.81
CA GLY A 70 6.06 3.50 -13.00
C GLY A 70 6.96 2.28 -13.11
#